data_AF-A0A0A2HUS0-F1
#
_entry.id   AF-A0A0A2HUS0-F1
#
_cell.length_a   1.000
_cell.length_b   1.000
_cell.length_c   1.000
_cell.angle_alpha   90.00
_cell.angle_beta   90.00
_cell.angle_gamma   90.00
#
_symmetry.space_group_name_H-M   'P 1'
#
loop_
_entity.id
_entity.type
_entity.pdbx_description
1 polymer ?
#
loop_
_entity_poly.entity_id
_entity_poly.type
_entity_poly.pdbx_seq_one_letter_code
_entity_poly.pdbx_strand_id
1 'polypeptide(L)'
;MKSALMALAGVGLMAGSASAEEMTVQEILDLVTTSPVGDSSINASTDMLADGSDSYWDITASGGSFATMVIEFAGWDASNTFGIFDSANSSNFVQLFGGAATTASQNTVTIYDNGSVWTAGATEDTRKVFSSPIFGYYISTQAGTFYSDTSLNNGVDYMLAYQGNGSDIVKIGNLDGGIWTTNEYMLFFEDGGGTDFNDMVVMVESVNPVPEPATMLLFGTGLAGLAGVARRRKK
;
A
#
# COMPACT_ATOMS: atom_id res chain seq x y z
N MET A 1 -54.90 21.09 -41.83
CA MET A 1 -54.81 20.87 -40.37
C MET A 1 -54.75 19.35 -40.18
N LYS A 2 -53.55 18.77 -39.99
CA LYS A 2 -52.99 18.29 -38.69
C LYS A 2 -54.00 17.33 -38.03
N SER A 3 -53.83 16.02 -37.99
CA SER A 3 -52.84 15.19 -37.26
C SER A 3 -53.08 13.70 -37.63
N ALA A 4 -52.11 12.88 -38.05
CA ALA A 4 -51.06 12.16 -37.32
C ALA A 4 -51.56 11.04 -36.38
N LEU A 5 -51.37 9.76 -36.79
CA LEU A 5 -50.80 8.68 -35.96
C LEU A 5 -50.49 7.44 -36.83
N MET A 6 -49.21 7.22 -37.15
CA MET A 6 -48.70 5.93 -37.63
C MET A 6 -47.43 5.59 -36.88
N ALA A 7 -47.35 4.31 -36.54
CA ALA A 7 -46.43 3.63 -35.64
C ALA A 7 -44.95 3.90 -35.87
N LEU A 8 -44.15 3.76 -34.81
CA LEU A 8 -42.90 3.00 -34.93
C LEU A 8 -42.56 2.26 -33.64
N ALA A 9 -42.21 1.00 -33.85
CA ALA A 9 -42.01 -0.05 -32.88
C ALA A 9 -40.77 0.16 -32.00
N GLY A 10 -40.79 -0.51 -30.85
CA GLY A 10 -39.71 -0.52 -29.87
C GLY A 10 -38.37 -0.94 -30.46
N VAL A 11 -37.37 -0.12 -30.17
CA VAL A 11 -35.97 -0.53 -30.18
C VAL A 11 -35.64 -0.89 -28.75
N GLY A 12 -35.38 -2.17 -28.51
CA GLY A 12 -34.88 -2.65 -27.23
C GLY A 12 -33.56 -1.95 -26.92
N LEU A 13 -33.53 -1.21 -25.82
CA LEU A 13 -32.27 -0.85 -25.18
C LEU A 13 -31.68 -2.13 -24.61
N MET A 14 -30.76 -2.73 -25.36
CA MET A 14 -29.74 -3.57 -24.75
C MET A 14 -28.84 -2.61 -23.96
N ALA A 15 -29.15 -2.42 -22.68
CA ALA A 15 -28.18 -1.88 -21.74
C ALA A 15 -27.07 -2.93 -21.62
N GLY A 16 -26.05 -2.80 -22.47
CA GLY A 16 -24.78 -3.46 -22.22
C GLY A 16 -24.23 -2.86 -20.94
N SER A 17 -24.25 -3.62 -19.86
CA SER A 17 -23.43 -3.34 -18.69
C SER A 17 -21.99 -3.33 -19.18
N ALA A 18 -21.42 -2.14 -19.40
CA ALA A 18 -19.98 -2.02 -19.41
C ALA A 18 -19.56 -2.30 -17.97
N SER A 19 -19.12 -3.53 -17.69
CA SER A 19 -18.32 -3.76 -16.50
C SER A 19 -17.10 -2.86 -16.67
N ALA A 20 -16.91 -1.88 -15.79
CA ALA A 20 -15.60 -1.27 -15.67
C ALA A 20 -14.65 -2.42 -15.30
N GLU A 21 -13.63 -2.64 -16.11
CA GLU A 21 -12.54 -3.54 -15.76
C GLU A 21 -11.71 -2.81 -14.69
N GLU A 22 -11.37 -3.52 -13.61
CA GLU A 22 -10.54 -2.97 -12.53
C GLU A 22 -9.16 -2.60 -13.12
N MET A 23 -8.58 -1.47 -12.70
CA MET A 23 -7.30 -1.01 -13.25
C MET A 23 -6.15 -1.84 -12.69
N THR A 24 -5.19 -2.16 -13.54
CA THR A 24 -3.92 -2.78 -13.12
C THR A 24 -3.03 -1.80 -12.35
N VAL A 25 -2.05 -2.32 -11.60
CA VAL A 25 -1.00 -1.51 -10.95
C VAL A 25 -0.34 -0.52 -11.91
N GLN A 26 0.01 -0.95 -13.13
CA GLN A 26 0.63 -0.07 -14.11
C GLN A 26 -0.30 1.06 -14.55
N GLU A 27 -1.57 0.76 -14.82
CA GLU A 27 -2.55 1.78 -15.21
C GLU A 27 -2.77 2.82 -14.11
N ILE A 28 -2.71 2.40 -12.84
CA ILE A 28 -2.77 3.31 -11.69
C ILE A 28 -1.51 4.19 -11.61
N LEU A 29 -0.32 3.62 -11.75
CA LEU A 29 0.95 4.36 -11.79
C LEU A 29 0.95 5.40 -12.91
N ASP A 30 0.46 5.03 -14.09
CA ASP A 30 0.36 5.92 -15.25
C ASP A 30 -0.70 7.01 -15.02
N LEU A 31 -1.86 6.66 -14.44
CA LEU A 31 -2.94 7.61 -14.16
C LEU A 31 -2.51 8.77 -13.26
N VAL A 32 -1.72 8.48 -12.23
CA VAL A 32 -1.30 9.48 -11.24
C VAL A 32 -0.02 10.21 -11.65
N THR A 33 0.70 9.70 -12.64
CA THR A 33 1.93 10.33 -13.16
C THR A 33 1.58 11.36 -14.23
N THR A 34 1.98 12.61 -14.01
CA THR A 34 1.75 13.74 -14.92
C THR A 34 3.00 14.14 -15.70
N SER A 35 4.18 13.70 -15.23
CA SER A 35 5.45 13.85 -15.93
C SER A 35 6.30 12.59 -15.68
N PRO A 36 6.95 11.99 -16.69
CA PRO A 36 6.88 12.37 -18.11
C PRO A 36 5.45 12.31 -18.65
N VAL A 37 5.18 13.04 -19.73
CA VAL A 37 3.84 13.02 -20.34
C VAL A 37 3.61 11.64 -20.95
N GLY A 38 2.56 10.94 -20.53
CA GLY A 38 2.26 9.58 -20.94
C GLY A 38 2.33 8.65 -19.74
N ASP A 39 3.26 7.70 -19.79
CA ASP A 39 3.36 6.60 -18.83
C ASP A 39 4.36 6.93 -17.71
N SER A 40 4.16 6.34 -16.53
CA SER A 40 5.15 6.41 -15.45
C SER A 40 6.48 5.81 -15.90
N SER A 41 7.59 6.34 -15.38
CA SER A 41 8.88 5.70 -15.59
C SER A 41 9.09 4.46 -14.70
N ILE A 42 8.19 4.21 -13.74
CA ILE A 42 8.15 3.01 -12.92
C ILE A 42 7.42 1.89 -13.67
N ASN A 43 8.06 0.73 -13.75
CA ASN A 43 7.48 -0.48 -14.32
C ASN A 43 6.96 -1.41 -13.23
N ALA A 44 5.64 -1.61 -13.20
CA ALA A 44 4.96 -2.43 -12.20
C ALA A 44 5.54 -3.86 -12.08
N SER A 45 6.05 -4.44 -13.17
CA SER A 45 6.54 -5.82 -13.20
C SER A 45 7.98 -6.00 -12.72
N THR A 46 8.77 -4.92 -12.64
CA THR A 46 10.21 -5.02 -12.33
C THR A 46 10.67 -4.13 -11.19
N ASP A 47 9.93 -3.08 -10.88
CA ASP A 47 10.41 -2.00 -10.02
C ASP A 47 9.77 -2.02 -8.62
N MET A 48 8.96 -3.05 -8.32
CA MET A 48 8.47 -3.30 -6.97
C MET A 48 9.65 -3.64 -6.04
N LEU A 49 9.57 -3.20 -4.80
CA LEU A 49 10.50 -3.61 -3.76
C LEU A 49 10.43 -5.13 -3.59
N ALA A 50 11.54 -5.73 -3.18
CA ALA A 50 11.52 -7.13 -2.79
C ALA A 50 10.76 -7.30 -1.47
N ASP A 51 9.92 -8.32 -1.36
CA ASP A 51 9.10 -8.69 -0.17
C ASP A 51 9.85 -8.56 1.18
N GLY A 52 11.11 -9.02 1.24
CA GLY A 52 11.93 -8.89 2.46
C GLY A 52 12.39 -7.46 2.80
N SER A 53 12.03 -6.47 1.97
CA SER A 53 12.39 -5.05 2.13
C SER A 53 11.19 -4.18 2.44
N ASP A 54 9.97 -4.53 2.04
CA ASP A 54 8.76 -3.71 2.25
C ASP A 54 7.87 -4.21 3.41
N SER A 55 8.32 -5.22 4.15
CA SER A 55 7.62 -5.68 5.35
C SER A 55 7.53 -4.64 6.47
N TYR A 56 8.61 -3.86 6.69
CA TYR A 56 8.74 -2.95 7.83
C TYR A 56 9.37 -1.62 7.44
N TRP A 57 9.01 -0.58 8.17
CA TRP A 57 9.30 0.80 7.84
C TRP A 57 9.67 1.58 9.11
N ASP A 58 10.48 2.61 8.94
CA ASP A 58 10.73 3.63 9.94
C ASP A 58 10.38 5.03 9.41
N ILE A 59 10.10 5.96 10.33
CA ILE A 59 9.92 7.36 9.97
C ILE A 59 11.28 8.04 9.94
N THR A 60 11.55 8.77 8.86
CA THR A 60 12.80 9.52 8.69
C THR A 60 12.87 10.78 9.56
N ALA A 61 14.09 11.27 9.81
CA ALA A 61 14.53 12.54 10.40
C ALA A 61 13.60 13.35 11.33
N SER A 62 12.42 13.79 10.86
CA SER A 62 11.50 14.70 11.56
C SER A 62 10.60 14.02 12.60
N GLY A 63 10.54 12.68 12.60
CA GLY A 63 9.66 11.91 13.47
C GLY A 63 8.20 11.89 13.01
N GLY A 64 7.88 12.50 11.86
CA GLY A 64 6.56 12.46 11.22
C GLY A 64 6.61 11.88 9.80
N SER A 65 5.58 11.09 9.45
CA SER A 65 5.30 10.59 8.11
C SER A 65 3.92 11.07 7.68
N PHE A 66 3.69 11.24 6.38
CA PHE A 66 2.37 11.53 5.85
C PHE A 66 1.91 10.37 4.96
N ALA A 67 0.63 10.04 5.06
CA ALA A 67 -0.06 9.11 4.19
C ALA A 67 -1.14 9.89 3.42
N THR A 68 -1.21 9.67 2.12
CA THR A 68 -2.23 10.23 1.22
C THR A 68 -2.89 9.08 0.47
N MET A 69 -4.21 8.97 0.58
CA MET A 69 -4.98 8.00 -0.18
C MET A 69 -4.96 8.38 -1.67
N VAL A 70 -4.52 7.45 -2.53
CA VAL A 70 -4.29 7.69 -3.96
C VAL A 70 -5.54 7.36 -4.76
N ILE A 71 -6.09 6.15 -4.58
CA ILE A 71 -7.33 5.72 -5.21
C ILE A 71 -8.19 5.01 -4.16
N GLU A 72 -9.48 5.34 -4.18
CA GLU A 72 -10.55 4.52 -3.60
C GLU A 72 -11.27 3.89 -4.81
N PHE A 73 -10.96 2.65 -5.19
CA PHE A 73 -11.78 1.99 -6.19
C PHE A 73 -13.13 1.64 -5.58
N ALA A 74 -14.14 1.44 -6.42
CA ALA A 74 -15.55 1.30 -6.09
C ALA A 74 -15.92 0.08 -5.20
N GLY A 75 -14.94 -0.57 -4.57
CA GLY A 75 -15.06 -1.68 -3.64
C GLY A 75 -14.58 -1.41 -2.21
N TRP A 76 -14.10 -0.20 -1.88
CA TRP A 76 -13.75 0.14 -0.50
C TRP A 76 -15.02 0.19 0.37
N ASP A 77 -15.32 -0.95 1.00
CA ASP A 77 -16.48 -1.06 1.87
C ASP A 77 -16.31 -0.11 3.08
N ALA A 78 -17.43 0.37 3.62
CA ALA A 78 -17.43 1.25 4.79
C ALA A 78 -16.70 0.64 6.02
N SER A 79 -16.53 -0.69 6.04
CA SER A 79 -15.81 -1.43 7.07
C SER A 79 -14.31 -1.61 6.81
N ASN A 80 -13.81 -1.25 5.63
CA ASN A 80 -12.39 -1.38 5.31
C ASN A 80 -11.57 -0.31 6.04
N THR A 81 -10.38 -0.69 6.49
CA THR A 81 -9.45 0.19 7.20
C THR A 81 -8.04 -0.02 6.71
N PHE A 82 -7.26 1.05 6.70
CA PHE A 82 -5.82 1.04 6.44
C PHE A 82 -5.09 1.71 7.61
N GLY A 83 -3.93 1.18 7.97
CA GLY A 83 -3.10 1.83 8.97
C GLY A 83 -1.75 1.18 9.18
N ILE A 84 -1.20 1.38 10.39
CA ILE A 84 0.11 0.87 10.79
C ILE A 84 0.01 -0.05 12.00
N PHE A 85 0.92 -1.00 12.12
CA PHE A 85 1.00 -1.93 13.24
C PHE A 85 2.42 -1.99 13.85
N ASP A 86 2.49 -2.28 15.14
CA ASP A 86 3.76 -2.48 15.87
C ASP A 86 4.49 -3.73 15.37
N SER A 87 5.74 -3.57 14.90
CA SER A 87 6.51 -4.69 14.35
C SER A 87 6.75 -5.82 15.36
N ALA A 88 6.71 -5.54 16.66
CA ALA A 88 6.85 -6.56 17.70
C ALA A 88 5.50 -7.18 18.13
N ASN A 89 4.37 -6.58 17.75
CA ASN A 89 3.04 -7.02 18.13
C ASN A 89 1.97 -6.53 17.14
N SER A 90 1.68 -7.32 16.12
CA SER A 90 0.70 -6.99 15.07
C SER A 90 -0.74 -6.79 15.57
N SER A 91 -1.07 -7.21 16.80
CA SER A 91 -2.36 -6.89 17.44
C SER A 91 -2.44 -5.45 17.97
N ASN A 92 -1.34 -4.71 17.95
CA ASN A 92 -1.25 -3.30 18.34
C ASN A 92 -1.13 -2.43 17.09
N PHE A 93 -2.28 -1.93 16.61
CA PHE A 93 -2.36 -1.13 15.39
C PHE A 93 -3.05 0.20 15.61
N VAL A 94 -2.78 1.13 14.69
CA VAL A 94 -3.34 2.48 14.59
C VAL A 94 -3.93 2.66 13.20
N GLN A 95 -5.23 2.95 13.13
CA GLN A 95 -5.92 3.25 11.89
C GLN A 95 -5.58 4.65 11.38
N LEU A 96 -5.30 4.77 10.08
CA LEU A 96 -5.06 6.03 9.38
C LEU A 96 -6.24 6.42 8.49
N PHE A 97 -6.79 5.43 7.77
CA PHE A 97 -7.97 5.60 6.94
C PHE A 97 -9.02 4.55 7.28
N GLY A 98 -10.29 4.94 7.29
CA GLY A 98 -11.43 4.04 7.37
C GLY A 98 -12.29 4.12 6.12
N GLY A 99 -13.41 3.41 6.08
CA GLY A 99 -14.33 3.34 4.96
C GLY A 99 -14.94 4.64 4.43
N ALA A 100 -14.70 5.78 5.08
CA ALA A 100 -15.16 7.10 4.63
C ALA A 100 -14.05 7.95 3.99
N ALA A 101 -12.81 7.46 3.97
CA ALA A 101 -11.70 8.15 3.33
C ALA A 101 -11.82 7.98 1.81
N THR A 102 -11.66 9.09 1.10
CA THR A 102 -11.70 9.16 -0.37
C THR A 102 -10.34 9.49 -0.96
N THR A 103 -10.15 9.37 -2.27
CA THR A 103 -8.97 9.90 -2.98
C THR A 103 -8.58 11.30 -2.48
N ALA A 104 -7.29 11.51 -2.27
CA ALA A 104 -6.67 12.69 -1.68
C ALA A 104 -6.95 12.92 -0.17
N SER A 105 -7.59 11.98 0.53
CA SER A 105 -7.61 12.00 2.00
C SER A 105 -6.19 11.88 2.55
N GLN A 106 -5.86 12.70 3.55
CA GLN A 106 -4.52 12.76 4.12
C GLN A 106 -4.56 12.47 5.62
N ASN A 107 -3.53 11.80 6.11
CA ASN A 107 -3.28 11.60 7.52
C ASN A 107 -1.79 11.76 7.82
N THR A 108 -1.45 12.43 8.90
CA THR A 108 -0.06 12.50 9.39
C THR A 108 0.12 11.52 10.52
N VAL A 109 1.21 10.76 10.51
CA VAL A 109 1.65 9.90 11.62
C VAL A 109 2.87 10.52 12.26
N THR A 110 2.96 10.43 13.59
CA THR A 110 4.16 10.74 14.36
C THR A 110 4.42 9.61 15.33
N ILE A 111 5.64 9.08 15.37
CA ILE A 111 6.04 8.11 16.39
C ILE A 111 7.17 8.73 17.21
N TYR A 112 6.90 8.94 18.50
CA TYR A 112 7.85 9.53 19.44
C TYR A 112 8.85 8.48 19.94
N ASP A 113 9.99 8.94 20.48
CA ASP A 113 11.04 8.07 21.05
C ASP A 113 10.54 7.10 22.13
N ASN A 114 9.45 7.46 22.81
CA ASN A 114 8.82 6.60 23.82
C ASN A 114 7.84 5.57 23.22
N GLY A 115 7.80 5.44 21.90
CA GLY A 115 6.91 4.58 21.14
C GLY A 115 5.48 5.11 20.99
N SER A 116 5.13 6.26 21.59
CA SER A 116 3.78 6.80 21.45
C SER A 116 3.51 7.15 19.99
N VAL A 117 2.38 6.69 19.48
CA VAL A 117 1.92 7.03 18.14
C VAL A 117 0.91 8.17 18.27
N TRP A 118 1.03 9.16 17.40
CA TRP A 118 0.05 10.22 17.25
C TRP A 118 -0.31 10.37 15.78
N THR A 119 -1.57 10.72 15.51
CA THR A 119 -1.98 10.98 14.15
C THR A 119 -2.79 12.27 14.05
N ALA A 120 -2.53 13.03 12.99
CA ALA A 120 -3.31 14.20 12.61
C ALA A 120 -4.27 13.79 11.50
N GLY A 121 -5.53 13.51 11.85
CA GLY A 121 -6.57 13.15 10.89
C GLY A 121 -7.29 11.83 11.16
N ALA A 122 -6.81 11.00 12.10
CA ALA A 122 -7.52 9.76 12.43
C ALA A 122 -8.83 10.04 13.18
N THR A 123 -9.80 9.16 12.95
CA THR A 123 -11.14 9.22 13.53
C THR A 123 -11.28 8.46 14.85
N GLU A 124 -10.23 7.76 15.31
CA GLU A 124 -10.24 6.92 16.52
C GLU A 124 -9.13 7.29 17.53
N ASP A 125 -9.22 6.76 18.77
CA ASP A 125 -8.28 7.03 19.86
C ASP A 125 -6.88 6.48 19.54
N THR A 126 -5.96 7.39 19.24
CA THR A 126 -4.59 7.11 18.78
C THR A 126 -3.59 6.96 19.92
N ARG A 127 -4.02 6.86 21.18
CA ARG A 127 -3.13 6.63 22.35
C ARG A 127 -2.54 5.21 22.38
N LYS A 128 -1.95 4.77 21.28
CA LYS A 128 -1.18 3.54 21.19
C LYS A 128 0.29 3.84 21.46
N VAL A 129 0.97 2.85 22.03
CA VAL A 129 2.41 2.88 22.23
C VAL A 129 2.96 1.64 21.56
N PHE A 130 3.78 1.83 20.54
CA PHE A 130 4.51 0.77 19.88
C PHE A 130 5.77 0.44 20.67
N SER A 131 6.23 -0.81 20.54
CA SER A 131 7.41 -1.31 21.23
C SER A 131 8.71 -0.71 20.66
N SER A 132 8.64 -0.18 19.44
CA SER A 132 9.74 0.48 18.72
C SER A 132 9.19 1.50 17.71
N PRO A 133 10.03 2.37 17.12
CA PRO A 133 9.62 3.25 16.02
C PRO A 133 9.46 2.52 14.68
N ILE A 134 9.78 1.23 14.62
CA ILE A 134 9.58 0.39 13.44
C ILE A 134 8.14 -0.12 13.44
N PHE A 135 7.49 -0.03 12.29
CA PHE A 135 6.10 -0.44 12.08
C PHE A 135 5.94 -1.11 10.73
N GLY A 136 4.85 -1.85 10.53
CA GLY A 136 4.40 -2.29 9.22
C GLY A 136 3.07 -1.64 8.85
N TYR A 137 2.61 -1.84 7.61
CA TYR A 137 1.32 -1.37 7.13
C TYR A 137 0.30 -2.52 7.10
N TYR A 138 -0.97 -2.20 7.23
CA TYR A 138 -2.03 -3.19 7.10
C TYR A 138 -3.24 -2.64 6.36
N ILE A 139 -4.00 -3.55 5.76
CA ILE A 139 -5.41 -3.35 5.46
C ILE A 139 -6.26 -4.35 6.26
N SER A 140 -7.43 -3.93 6.70
CA SER A 140 -8.42 -4.83 7.29
C SER A 140 -9.73 -4.68 6.56
N THR A 141 -10.28 -5.78 6.10
CA THR A 141 -11.55 -5.89 5.38
C THR A 141 -12.45 -6.92 6.06
N GLN A 142 -13.61 -7.21 5.46
CA GLN A 142 -14.47 -8.29 5.94
C GLN A 142 -13.80 -9.68 5.82
N ALA A 143 -12.84 -9.84 4.90
CA ALA A 143 -12.14 -11.12 4.69
C ALA A 143 -11.07 -11.38 5.76
N GLY A 144 -10.49 -10.33 6.34
CA GLY A 144 -9.45 -10.43 7.35
C GLY A 144 -8.57 -9.20 7.44
N THR A 145 -7.44 -9.34 8.13
CA THR A 145 -6.39 -8.34 8.19
C THR A 145 -5.17 -8.86 7.45
N PHE A 146 -4.65 -8.07 6.52
CA PHE A 146 -3.51 -8.37 5.67
C PHE A 146 -2.40 -7.37 5.97
N TYR A 147 -1.20 -7.87 6.18
CA TYR A 147 -0.06 -7.10 6.66
C TYR A 147 0.99 -6.93 5.57
N SER A 148 1.82 -5.90 5.65
CA SER A 148 3.03 -5.79 4.83
C SER A 148 4.04 -6.91 5.13
N ASP A 149 4.03 -7.47 6.35
CA ASP A 149 4.85 -8.65 6.68
C ASP A 149 4.16 -9.94 6.21
N THR A 150 4.68 -10.51 5.13
CA THR A 150 4.24 -11.77 4.51
C THR A 150 4.20 -12.96 5.48
N SER A 151 5.03 -12.97 6.53
CA SER A 151 5.01 -14.03 7.55
C SER A 151 3.75 -14.00 8.43
N LEU A 152 3.09 -12.85 8.55
CA LEU A 152 1.80 -12.69 9.22
C LEU A 152 0.62 -13.12 8.34
N ASN A 153 0.87 -13.32 7.04
CA ASN A 153 -0.13 -13.64 6.01
C ASN A 153 -0.06 -15.10 5.55
N ASN A 154 0.45 -16.01 6.38
CA ASN A 154 0.69 -17.41 6.01
C ASN A 154 1.63 -17.57 4.78
N GLY A 155 2.53 -16.62 4.56
CA GLY A 155 3.50 -16.67 3.46
C GLY A 155 2.98 -16.15 2.12
N VAL A 156 1.84 -15.46 2.10
CA VAL A 156 1.32 -14.77 0.91
C VAL A 156 1.57 -13.28 1.05
N ASP A 157 2.18 -12.69 0.02
CA ASP A 157 2.36 -11.25 -0.06
C ASP A 157 1.07 -10.59 -0.57
N TYR A 158 0.59 -9.62 0.20
CA TYR A 158 -0.63 -8.85 -0.06
C TYR A 158 -0.33 -7.35 -0.24
N MET A 159 0.94 -6.95 -0.34
CA MET A 159 1.33 -5.57 -0.54
C MET A 159 2.51 -5.46 -1.51
N LEU A 160 2.34 -4.71 -2.59
CA LEU A 160 3.45 -4.26 -3.43
C LEU A 160 3.82 -2.83 -3.08
N ALA A 161 5.12 -2.55 -2.93
CA ALA A 161 5.62 -1.19 -2.73
C ALA A 161 6.47 -0.72 -3.93
N TYR A 162 6.21 0.49 -4.41
CA TYR A 162 7.00 1.14 -5.45
C TYR A 162 7.60 2.43 -4.90
N GLN A 163 8.87 2.67 -5.18
CA GLN A 163 9.63 3.83 -4.69
C GLN A 163 9.71 4.92 -5.76
N GLY A 164 9.59 6.18 -5.35
CA GLY A 164 9.86 7.30 -6.23
C GLY A 164 11.32 7.37 -6.66
N ASN A 165 11.56 7.73 -7.93
CA ASN A 165 12.90 7.78 -8.50
C ASN A 165 13.46 9.21 -8.64
N GLY A 166 12.72 10.22 -8.19
CA GLY A 166 13.08 11.63 -8.30
C GLY A 166 12.93 12.23 -9.71
N SER A 167 12.30 11.50 -10.64
CA SER A 167 12.04 11.95 -12.02
C SER A 167 10.56 12.16 -12.30
N ASP A 168 9.69 11.26 -11.82
CA ASP A 168 8.26 11.35 -12.09
C ASP A 168 7.62 12.48 -11.29
N ILE A 169 6.60 13.14 -11.88
CA ILE A 169 5.74 14.10 -11.16
C ILE A 169 4.39 13.43 -10.94
N VAL A 170 4.07 13.13 -9.69
CA VAL A 170 2.80 12.49 -9.30
C VAL A 170 1.80 13.55 -8.85
N LYS A 171 0.54 13.37 -9.22
CA LYS A 171 -0.60 14.19 -8.78
C LYS A 171 -1.75 13.30 -8.33
N ILE A 172 -2.16 13.47 -7.09
CA ILE A 172 -3.24 12.67 -6.48
C ILE A 172 -4.51 13.52 -6.37
N GLY A 173 -5.56 13.13 -7.10
CA GLY A 173 -6.84 13.83 -7.09
C GLY A 173 -6.71 15.32 -7.42
N ASN A 174 -7.18 16.17 -6.51
CA ASN A 174 -7.14 17.63 -6.65
C ASN A 174 -5.93 18.31 -5.99
N LEU A 175 -4.99 17.54 -5.43
CA LEU A 175 -3.77 18.07 -4.83
C LEU A 175 -2.81 18.61 -5.91
N ASP A 176 -1.87 19.45 -5.50
CA ASP A 176 -0.80 19.90 -6.38
C ASP A 176 0.15 18.73 -6.71
N GLY A 177 0.62 18.68 -7.96
CA GLY A 177 1.59 17.68 -8.38
C GLY A 177 3.00 17.99 -7.85
N GLY A 178 3.75 16.94 -7.49
CA GLY A 178 5.11 17.05 -6.95
C GLY A 178 6.03 15.99 -7.54
N ILE A 179 7.35 16.23 -7.49
CA ILE A 179 8.34 15.22 -7.87
C ILE A 179 8.21 14.06 -6.88
N TRP A 180 8.04 12.84 -7.39
CA TRP A 180 7.99 11.62 -6.60
C TRP A 180 9.40 11.24 -6.15
N THR A 181 9.72 11.54 -4.88
CA THR A 181 11.10 11.43 -4.37
C THR A 181 11.44 10.04 -3.83
N THR A 182 12.73 9.80 -3.54
CA THR A 182 13.20 8.50 -3.03
C THR A 182 12.74 8.15 -1.63
N ASN A 183 12.12 9.08 -0.89
CA ASN A 183 11.59 8.82 0.46
C ASN A 183 10.05 8.75 0.44
N GLU A 184 9.48 8.53 -0.75
CA GLU A 184 8.05 8.41 -1.01
C GLU A 184 7.78 7.10 -1.71
N TYR A 185 6.71 6.43 -1.30
CA TYR A 185 6.35 5.10 -1.77
C TYR A 185 4.86 5.03 -2.04
N MET A 186 4.49 4.31 -3.10
CA MET A 186 3.11 3.97 -3.37
C MET A 186 2.91 2.49 -3.00
N LEU A 187 2.00 2.25 -2.08
CA LEU A 187 1.66 0.93 -1.53
C LEU A 187 0.36 0.46 -2.18
N PHE A 188 0.41 -0.72 -2.77
CA PHE A 188 -0.69 -1.37 -3.48
C PHE A 188 -1.06 -2.63 -2.72
N PHE A 189 -2.25 -2.68 -2.15
CA PHE A 189 -2.71 -3.76 -1.27
C PHE A 189 -3.79 -4.61 -1.94
N GLU A 190 -3.83 -5.89 -1.55
CA GLU A 190 -4.94 -6.82 -1.82
C GLU A 190 -5.64 -7.32 -0.56
N ASP A 191 -6.94 -7.56 -0.67
CA ASP A 191 -7.84 -7.96 0.41
C ASP A 191 -8.12 -9.47 0.51
N GLY A 192 -7.37 -10.29 -0.22
CA GLY A 192 -7.52 -11.74 -0.27
C GLY A 192 -8.45 -12.26 -1.37
N GLY A 193 -9.12 -11.38 -2.12
CA GLY A 193 -9.98 -11.75 -3.24
C GLY A 193 -9.29 -11.89 -4.60
N GLY A 194 -8.15 -11.21 -4.80
CA GLY A 194 -7.51 -11.01 -6.11
C GLY A 194 -5.98 -11.05 -6.10
N THR A 195 -5.40 -10.59 -7.22
CA THR A 195 -3.94 -10.39 -7.40
C THR A 195 -3.67 -9.15 -8.26
N ASP A 196 -4.62 -8.22 -8.33
CA ASP A 196 -4.52 -6.99 -9.12
C ASP A 196 -4.00 -5.81 -8.31
N PHE A 197 -3.90 -5.97 -6.98
CA PHE A 197 -3.27 -5.04 -6.02
C PHE A 197 -3.85 -3.64 -6.10
N ASN A 198 -5.14 -3.52 -6.41
CA ASN A 198 -5.85 -2.27 -6.59
C ASN A 198 -6.95 -2.06 -5.55
N ASP A 199 -7.13 -2.99 -4.61
CA ASP A 199 -8.12 -2.88 -3.53
C ASP A 199 -7.87 -1.64 -2.67
N MET A 200 -6.59 -1.27 -2.48
CA MET A 200 -6.20 -0.05 -1.80
C MET A 200 -4.84 0.47 -2.27
N VAL A 201 -4.79 1.75 -2.63
CA VAL A 201 -3.55 2.42 -3.05
C VAL A 201 -3.30 3.65 -2.20
N VAL A 202 -2.15 3.68 -1.52
CA VAL A 202 -1.74 4.77 -0.63
C VAL A 202 -0.33 5.23 -0.96
N MET A 203 -0.15 6.55 -1.04
CA MET A 203 1.16 7.17 -1.10
C MET A 203 1.59 7.48 0.33
N VAL A 204 2.75 6.98 0.73
CA VAL A 204 3.37 7.27 2.03
C VAL A 204 4.69 7.99 1.81
N GLU A 205 4.98 8.96 2.67
CA GLU A 205 6.20 9.77 2.54
C GLU A 205 6.93 9.92 3.87
N SER A 206 8.21 10.31 3.76
CA SER A 206 9.12 10.45 4.89
C SER A 206 9.32 9.13 5.66
N VAL A 207 9.27 8.00 4.96
CA VAL A 207 9.55 6.67 5.52
C VAL A 207 10.71 6.02 4.78
N ASN A 208 11.42 5.09 5.43
CA ASN A 208 12.34 4.19 4.76
C ASN A 208 12.00 2.74 5.10
N PRO A 209 12.12 1.82 4.14
CA PRO A 209 12.04 0.40 4.42
C PRO A 209 13.20 -0.01 5.33
N VAL A 210 12.90 -0.83 6.33
CA VAL A 210 13.86 -1.37 7.30
C VAL A 210 14.23 -2.77 6.81
N PRO A 211 15.47 -2.98 6.32
CA PRO A 211 15.89 -4.30 5.87
C PRO A 211 15.80 -5.31 7.01
N GLU A 212 15.37 -6.53 6.70
CA GLU A 212 15.46 -7.64 7.65
C GLU A 212 16.86 -7.70 8.27
N PRO A 213 16.99 -7.91 9.60
CA PRO A 213 18.29 -7.97 10.25
C PRO A 213 19.21 -8.98 9.54
N ALA A 214 20.39 -8.53 9.10
CA ALA A 214 21.42 -9.36 8.46
C ALA A 214 21.84 -10.59 9.30
N THR A 215 21.43 -10.65 10.57
CA THR A 215 21.50 -11.82 11.42
C THR A 215 20.76 -13.03 10.84
N MET A 216 19.68 -12.86 10.09
CA MET A 216 18.97 -13.99 9.44
C MET A 216 19.83 -14.62 8.34
N LEU A 217 20.49 -13.80 7.53
CA LEU A 217 21.49 -14.28 6.57
C LEU A 217 22.69 -14.91 7.27
N LEU A 218 23.22 -14.29 8.32
CA LEU A 218 24.36 -14.82 9.09
C LEU A 218 23.99 -16.14 9.79
N PHE A 219 22.76 -16.27 10.28
CA PHE A 219 22.26 -17.49 10.89
C PHE A 219 22.14 -18.62 9.85
N GLY A 220 21.53 -18.34 8.70
CA GLY A 220 21.41 -19.30 7.59
C GLY A 220 22.76 -19.74 7.05
N THR A 221 23.65 -18.79 6.76
CA THR A 221 25.01 -19.07 6.25
C THR A 221 25.91 -19.68 7.32
N GLY A 222 25.75 -19.31 8.59
CA GLY A 222 26.45 -19.90 9.73
C GLY A 222 26.09 -21.38 9.91
N LEU A 223 24.82 -21.74 9.85
CA LEU A 223 24.37 -23.13 9.88
C LEU A 223 24.87 -23.93 8.67
N ALA A 224 24.79 -23.37 7.47
CA ALA A 224 25.32 -24.00 6.26
C ALA A 224 26.84 -24.24 6.36
N GLY A 225 27.58 -23.26 6.91
CA GLY A 225 29.01 -23.37 7.18
C GLY A 225 29.34 -24.49 8.17
N LEU A 226 28.61 -24.57 9.29
CA LEU A 226 28.77 -25.64 10.28
C LEU A 226 28.45 -27.03 9.69
N ALA A 227 27.39 -27.15 8.90
CA ALA A 227 27.05 -28.40 8.20
C ALA A 227 28.15 -28.80 7.20
N GLY A 228 28.73 -27.85 6.48
CA GLY A 228 29.85 -28.07 5.56
C GLY A 228 31.11 -28.58 6.28
N VAL A 229 31.47 -27.98 7.42
CA VAL A 229 32.60 -28.41 8.26
C VAL A 229 32.35 -29.81 8.84
N ALA A 230 31.14 -30.06 9.35
CA ALA A 230 30.77 -31.37 9.90
C ALA A 230 30.83 -32.49 8.85
N ARG A 231 30.43 -32.22 7.59
CA ARG A 231 30.55 -33.19 6.48
C ARG A 231 32.00 -33.49 6.11
N ARG A 232 32.90 -32.50 6.17
CA ARG A 232 34.33 -32.70 5.90
C ARG A 232 35.02 -33.58 6.95
N ARG A 233 34.53 -33.60 8.19
CA ARG A 233 35.09 -34.43 9.27
C ARG A 233 34.61 -35.89 9.25
N LYS A 234 33.60 -36.22 8.44
CA LYS A 234 33.06 -37.58 8.28
C LYS A 234 33.62 -38.33 7.05
N LYS A 235 34.47 -37.69 6.25
CA LYS A 235 35.31 -38.32 5.22
C LYS A 235 36.73 -38.40 5.74
#